data_AF-A0A7C3XRX9-F1
#
_entry.id   AF-A0A7C3XRX9-F1
#
_cell.length_a   1.000
_cell.length_b   1.000
_cell.length_c   1.000
_cell.angle_alpha   90.00
_cell.angle_beta   90.00
_cell.angle_gamma   90.00
#
_symmetry.space_group_name_H-M   'P 1'
#
loop_
_entity.id
_entity.type
_entity.pdbx_description
1 polymer ?
#
loop_
_entity_poly.entity_id
_entity_poly.type
_entity_poly.pdbx_seq_one_letter_code
_entity_poly.pdbx_strand_id
1 'polypeptide(L)'
;VFFQWYLEGGTVVLPDFRNQDLVEVINNSARLGLQVEVKRLEYDPQLPYNLVTQQDPPPGSQVKKNSRVWLVVNGGGTVATQSSSTSQGVSVVPDVREKKLEEVEEILRASGLQLGRVVEASHDRIPQGYVISQNPPPQSKVSQGEKINLLVSKGNESLGERAVVKVPDLVGLKFEEARMLLTQEGLGVGAVEEVPVGERRSGIVLDQDPAPGEEVEAGQTINLRVSKSNQQPAESQIASGAKELSLRFVLPDSRVPIEVRVVAHDELGERVLYERTHQGGELVEFSAPTKGKGKVVIFLNGYYYWEKTLE
;
A
#
# COMPACT_ATOMS: atom_id res chain seq x y z
N VAL A 1 -44.59 33.46 -2.06
CA VAL A 1 -44.06 32.73 -3.24
C VAL A 1 -42.56 32.93 -3.20
N PHE A 2 -41.74 32.02 -2.70
CA PHE A 2 -41.40 30.72 -3.28
C PHE A 2 -40.91 29.79 -2.15
N PHE A 3 -41.81 28.96 -1.63
CA PHE A 3 -41.52 27.82 -0.75
C PHE A 3 -42.29 26.62 -1.31
N GLN A 4 -41.94 26.28 -2.55
CA GLN A 4 -42.31 25.05 -3.23
C GLN A 4 -41.13 24.82 -4.16
N TRP A 5 -40.33 23.79 -3.88
CA TRP A 5 -39.47 22.98 -4.76
C TRP A 5 -38.54 22.13 -3.87
N TYR A 6 -39.15 21.49 -2.87
CA TYR A 6 -38.72 20.22 -2.30
C TYR A 6 -39.94 19.31 -2.50
N LEU A 7 -39.74 18.09 -3.00
CA LEU A 7 -40.76 17.10 -3.40
C LEU A 7 -41.19 17.11 -4.88
N GLU A 8 -40.23 16.88 -5.77
CA GLU A 8 -40.45 15.81 -6.75
C GLU A 8 -39.39 14.74 -6.49
N GLY A 9 -39.83 13.64 -5.87
CA GLY A 9 -39.04 12.42 -5.72
C GLY A 9 -38.85 11.78 -7.08
N GLY A 10 -38.04 12.42 -7.94
CA GLY A 10 -37.75 11.92 -9.27
C GLY A 10 -37.14 10.53 -9.16
N THR A 11 -37.82 9.55 -9.72
CA THR A 11 -37.28 8.21 -9.89
C THR A 11 -36.41 8.19 -11.13
N VAL A 12 -35.27 7.51 -11.05
CA VAL A 12 -34.35 7.27 -12.15
C VAL A 12 -34.41 5.78 -12.46
N VAL A 13 -34.55 5.45 -13.74
CA VAL A 13 -34.38 4.08 -14.20
C VAL A 13 -32.89 3.80 -14.25
N LEU A 14 -32.46 2.76 -13.54
CA LEU A 14 -31.04 2.42 -13.42
C LEU A 14 -30.50 1.97 -14.77
N PRO A 15 -29.46 2.64 -15.31
CA PRO A 15 -28.77 2.15 -16.49
C PRO A 15 -28.07 0.82 -16.20
N ASP A 16 -27.76 0.07 -17.26
CA ASP A 16 -26.90 -1.10 -17.14
C ASP A 16 -25.44 -0.68 -17.10
N PHE A 17 -24.84 -0.67 -15.92
CA PHE A 17 -23.44 -0.36 -15.73
C PHE A 17 -22.52 -1.55 -15.96
N ARG A 18 -23.06 -2.77 -16.13
CA ARG A 18 -22.24 -3.96 -16.35
C ARG A 18 -21.51 -3.86 -17.69
N ASN A 19 -20.31 -4.42 -17.73
CA ASN A 19 -19.38 -4.36 -18.87
C ASN A 19 -18.94 -2.94 -19.27
N GLN A 20 -19.20 -1.92 -18.43
CA GLN A 20 -18.66 -0.58 -18.61
C GLN A 20 -17.42 -0.38 -17.73
N ASP A 21 -16.60 0.59 -18.10
CA ASP A 21 -15.50 1.05 -17.26
C ASP A 21 -16.03 1.84 -16.05
N LEU A 22 -15.51 1.54 -14.86
CA LEU A 22 -15.93 2.18 -13.61
C LEU A 22 -15.85 3.71 -13.67
N VAL A 23 -14.84 4.28 -14.32
CA VAL A 23 -14.67 5.74 -14.39
C VAL A 23 -15.79 6.36 -15.23
N GLU A 24 -16.16 5.71 -16.33
CA GLU A 24 -17.29 6.12 -17.17
C GLU A 24 -18.62 6.00 -16.40
N VAL A 25 -18.81 4.90 -15.69
CA VAL A 25 -20.00 4.69 -14.84
C VAL A 25 -20.12 5.77 -13.78
N ILE A 26 -19.03 6.15 -13.10
CA ILE A 26 -19.04 7.24 -12.11
C ILE A 26 -19.38 8.58 -12.78
N ASN A 27 -18.85 8.86 -13.96
CA ASN A 27 -19.12 10.11 -14.67
C ASN A 27 -20.58 10.22 -15.13
N ASN A 28 -21.16 9.11 -15.59
CA ASN A 28 -22.52 9.06 -16.11
C ASN A 28 -23.56 9.03 -14.98
N SER A 29 -23.29 8.29 -13.91
CA SER A 29 -24.17 8.18 -12.75
C SER A 29 -24.34 9.50 -11.98
N ALA A 30 -23.28 10.32 -11.88
CA ALA A 30 -23.37 11.63 -11.24
C ALA A 30 -24.40 12.55 -11.94
N ARG A 31 -24.46 12.51 -13.28
CA ARG A 31 -25.44 13.30 -14.08
C ARG A 31 -26.87 12.82 -13.87
N LEU A 32 -27.03 11.54 -13.53
CA LEU A 32 -28.32 10.94 -13.21
C LEU A 32 -28.71 11.17 -11.74
N GLY A 33 -27.84 11.81 -10.95
CA GLY A 33 -28.03 11.96 -9.51
C GLY A 33 -28.04 10.61 -8.82
N LEU A 34 -27.18 9.67 -9.21
CA LEU A 34 -27.01 8.38 -8.55
C LEU A 34 -25.68 8.37 -7.79
N GLN A 35 -25.66 7.74 -6.62
CA GLN A 35 -24.42 7.53 -5.86
C GLN A 35 -23.89 6.14 -6.18
N VAL A 36 -22.79 6.05 -6.91
CA VAL A 36 -22.17 4.77 -7.24
C VAL A 36 -21.08 4.47 -6.23
N GLU A 37 -21.14 3.28 -5.65
CA GLU A 37 -20.14 2.79 -4.71
C GLU A 37 -19.67 1.39 -5.12
N VAL A 38 -18.35 1.19 -5.09
CA VAL A 38 -17.78 -0.15 -5.28
C VAL A 38 -17.94 -0.91 -3.97
N LYS A 39 -18.74 -1.99 -4.00
CA LYS A 39 -19.02 -2.83 -2.84
C LYS A 39 -17.88 -3.81 -2.56
N ARG A 40 -17.30 -4.37 -3.62
CA ARG A 40 -16.15 -5.30 -3.55
C ARG A 40 -15.46 -5.39 -4.91
N LEU A 41 -14.23 -5.90 -4.88
CA LEU A 41 -13.49 -6.26 -6.08
C LEU A 41 -13.58 -7.77 -6.33
N GLU A 42 -13.66 -8.14 -7.60
CA GLU A 42 -13.47 -9.51 -8.08
C GLU A 42 -12.21 -9.57 -8.94
N TYR A 43 -11.63 -10.75 -9.10
CA TYR A 43 -10.41 -10.93 -9.90
C TYR A 43 -10.66 -12.00 -10.96
N ASP A 44 -10.83 -11.54 -12.20
CA ASP A 44 -10.87 -12.37 -13.39
C ASP A 44 -9.80 -11.89 -14.38
N PRO A 45 -8.72 -12.68 -14.58
CA PRO A 45 -7.62 -12.31 -15.46
C PRO A 45 -8.03 -12.17 -16.94
N GLN A 46 -9.20 -12.70 -17.33
CA GLN A 46 -9.73 -12.60 -18.68
C GLN A 46 -10.53 -11.31 -18.91
N LEU A 47 -10.96 -10.63 -17.86
CA LEU A 47 -11.75 -9.41 -17.97
C LEU A 47 -10.85 -8.16 -17.95
N PRO A 48 -11.21 -7.09 -18.67
CA PRO A 48 -10.55 -5.80 -18.52
C PRO A 48 -10.54 -5.33 -17.07
N TYR A 49 -9.47 -4.62 -16.69
CA TYR A 49 -9.40 -3.90 -15.43
C TYR A 49 -10.49 -2.81 -15.36
N ASN A 50 -10.98 -2.50 -14.15
CA ASN A 50 -12.06 -1.53 -13.89
C ASN A 50 -13.40 -1.86 -14.56
N LEU A 51 -13.55 -3.03 -15.16
CA LEU A 51 -14.82 -3.47 -15.72
C LEU A 51 -15.80 -3.72 -14.58
N VAL A 52 -16.97 -3.08 -14.63
CA VAL A 52 -18.07 -3.40 -13.73
C VAL A 52 -18.64 -4.76 -14.10
N THR A 53 -18.53 -5.73 -13.19
CA THR A 53 -19.00 -7.10 -13.40
C THR A 53 -20.40 -7.29 -12.84
N GLN A 54 -20.75 -6.59 -11.76
CA GLN A 54 -22.08 -6.66 -11.14
C GLN A 54 -22.55 -5.28 -10.69
N GLN A 55 -23.87 -5.14 -10.62
CA GLN A 55 -24.56 -3.93 -10.19
C GLN A 55 -25.79 -4.31 -9.37
N ASP A 56 -26.01 -3.59 -8.27
CA ASP A 56 -27.17 -3.73 -7.39
C ASP A 56 -27.67 -2.33 -6.94
N PRO A 57 -28.94 -1.95 -7.14
CA PRO A 57 -30.02 -2.71 -7.76
C PRO A 57 -29.75 -3.09 -9.23
N PRO A 58 -30.42 -4.12 -9.79
CA PRO A 58 -30.16 -4.55 -11.16
C PRO A 58 -30.56 -3.48 -12.19
N PRO A 59 -29.99 -3.52 -13.40
CA PRO A 59 -30.36 -2.62 -14.48
C PRO A 59 -31.87 -2.59 -14.74
N GLY A 60 -32.42 -1.42 -15.05
CA GLY A 60 -33.84 -1.19 -15.25
C GLY A 60 -34.65 -0.96 -13.97
N SER A 61 -34.05 -1.13 -12.78
CA SER A 61 -34.71 -0.80 -11.51
C SER A 61 -35.09 0.68 -11.43
N GLN A 62 -36.26 0.99 -10.88
CA GLN A 62 -36.61 2.38 -10.54
C GLN A 62 -36.12 2.71 -9.14
N VAL A 63 -35.16 3.62 -9.04
CA VAL A 63 -34.63 4.09 -7.76
C VAL A 63 -34.90 5.57 -7.60
N LYS A 64 -34.82 6.10 -6.37
CA LYS A 64 -34.92 7.54 -6.16
C LYS A 64 -33.61 8.21 -6.60
N LYS A 65 -33.68 9.47 -7.00
CA LYS A 65 -32.46 10.30 -7.06
C LYS A 65 -31.72 10.25 -5.71
N ASN A 66 -30.41 10.28 -5.79
CA ASN A 66 -29.40 10.06 -4.74
C ASN A 66 -29.37 8.66 -4.14
N SER A 67 -30.11 7.68 -4.70
CA SER A 67 -29.97 6.29 -4.27
C SER A 67 -28.57 5.76 -4.56
N ARG A 68 -28.10 4.92 -3.63
CA ARG A 68 -26.83 4.22 -3.73
C ARG A 68 -26.97 3.01 -4.67
N VAL A 69 -26.00 2.85 -5.56
CA VAL A 69 -25.84 1.74 -6.48
C VAL A 69 -24.51 1.07 -6.19
N TRP A 70 -24.58 -0.16 -5.72
CA TRP A 70 -23.43 -0.99 -5.41
C TRP A 70 -22.90 -1.66 -6.67
N LEU A 71 -21.59 -1.58 -6.88
CA LEU A 71 -20.91 -2.23 -7.99
C LEU A 71 -19.94 -3.30 -7.49
N VAL A 72 -19.78 -4.33 -8.30
CA VAL A 72 -18.63 -5.22 -8.23
C VAL A 72 -17.77 -4.95 -9.45
N VAL A 73 -16.47 -4.82 -9.25
CA VAL A 73 -15.54 -4.36 -10.29
C VAL A 73 -14.39 -5.35 -10.41
N ASN A 74 -13.95 -5.62 -11.64
CA ASN A 74 -12.79 -6.45 -11.90
C ASN A 74 -11.50 -5.69 -11.54
N GLY A 75 -10.77 -6.22 -10.55
CA GLY A 75 -9.51 -5.69 -10.05
C GLY A 75 -8.27 -6.25 -10.75
N GLY A 76 -8.40 -7.11 -11.78
CA GLY A 76 -7.22 -7.58 -12.50
C GLY A 76 -7.49 -8.44 -13.72
N GLY A 77 -7.18 -7.87 -14.88
CA GLY A 77 -6.93 -8.55 -16.16
C GLY A 77 -6.37 -7.56 -17.18
N THR A 78 -5.63 -8.06 -18.17
CA THR A 78 -4.84 -7.25 -19.10
C THR A 78 -5.63 -6.95 -20.38
N VAL A 79 -6.07 -5.70 -20.56
CA VAL A 79 -6.17 -5.11 -21.91
C VAL A 79 -5.24 -3.93 -21.93
N ALA A 80 -4.13 -4.08 -22.67
CA ALA A 80 -3.23 -3.00 -22.98
C ALA A 80 -4.02 -1.92 -23.75
N THR A 81 -4.44 -0.87 -23.08
CA THR A 81 -4.86 0.35 -23.77
C THR A 81 -3.60 0.89 -24.44
N GLN A 82 -3.55 0.77 -25.77
CA GLN A 82 -2.54 1.43 -26.56
C GLN A 82 -2.68 2.94 -26.36
N SER A 83 -1.90 3.52 -25.44
CA SER A 83 -1.77 4.98 -25.36
C SER A 83 -0.98 5.46 -26.56
N SER A 84 -1.58 6.44 -27.21
CA SER A 84 -1.19 7.00 -28.49
C SER A 84 0.20 7.61 -28.44
N SER A 85 1.01 7.22 -29.43
CA SER A 85 2.33 7.76 -29.70
C SER A 85 2.26 9.29 -29.89
N THR A 86 2.74 10.02 -28.89
CA THR A 86 3.25 11.38 -29.09
C THR A 86 4.61 11.45 -28.39
N SER A 87 5.54 12.16 -29.02
CA SER A 87 6.99 12.15 -28.86
C SER A 87 7.55 12.67 -27.53
N GLN A 88 6.94 12.31 -26.39
CA GLN A 88 7.47 12.52 -25.05
C GLN A 88 7.78 11.16 -24.42
N GLY A 89 8.90 11.07 -23.68
CA GLY A 89 9.52 9.81 -23.28
C GLY A 89 8.57 8.78 -22.66
N VAL A 90 8.93 7.50 -22.76
CA VAL A 90 8.16 6.41 -22.15
C VAL A 90 8.52 6.30 -20.67
N SER A 91 7.50 6.20 -19.80
CA SER A 91 7.66 5.88 -18.38
C SER A 91 7.00 4.55 -18.04
N VAL A 92 7.51 3.88 -17.00
CA VAL A 92 6.96 2.63 -16.47
C VAL A 92 6.13 2.98 -15.24
N VAL A 93 4.89 2.51 -15.21
CA VAL A 93 3.98 2.80 -14.10
C VAL A 93 4.41 2.02 -12.85
N PRO A 94 4.71 2.69 -11.71
CA PRO A 94 5.09 2.04 -10.47
C PRO A 94 3.88 1.33 -9.83
N ASP A 95 4.15 0.34 -8.98
CA ASP A 95 3.11 -0.25 -8.14
C ASP A 95 2.91 0.60 -6.89
N VAL A 96 1.75 1.22 -6.80
CA VAL A 96 1.34 2.11 -5.71
C VAL A 96 0.18 1.53 -4.90
N ARG A 97 -0.21 0.28 -5.16
CA ARG A 97 -1.18 -0.45 -4.35
C ARG A 97 -0.64 -0.67 -2.94
N GLU A 98 -1.55 -0.72 -1.97
CA GLU A 98 -1.24 -0.87 -0.54
C GLU A 98 -0.36 0.25 0.04
N LYS A 99 -0.11 1.33 -0.72
CA LYS A 99 0.58 2.53 -0.24
C LYS A 99 -0.42 3.58 0.21
N LYS A 100 0.03 4.46 1.09
CA LYS A 100 -0.76 5.60 1.56
C LYS A 100 -0.84 6.66 0.46
N LEU A 101 -2.01 7.29 0.27
CA LEU A 101 -2.21 8.29 -0.79
C LEU A 101 -1.16 9.41 -0.77
N GLU A 102 -0.72 9.81 0.42
CA GLU A 102 0.32 10.82 0.65
C GLU A 102 1.68 10.43 0.03
N GLU A 103 2.06 9.15 0.13
CA GLU A 103 3.30 8.62 -0.45
C GLU A 103 3.20 8.47 -1.97
N VAL A 104 1.99 8.21 -2.46
CA VAL A 104 1.75 7.87 -3.87
C VAL A 104 2.05 9.07 -4.77
N GLU A 105 1.72 10.29 -4.35
CA GLU A 105 1.98 11.48 -5.17
C GLU A 105 3.48 11.67 -5.45
N GLU A 106 4.33 11.42 -4.46
CA GLU A 106 5.78 11.51 -4.60
C GLU A 106 6.33 10.40 -5.51
N ILE A 107 5.84 9.17 -5.34
CA ILE A 107 6.23 8.02 -6.17
C ILE A 107 5.89 8.28 -7.64
N LEU A 108 4.68 8.77 -7.93
CA LEU A 108 4.27 9.09 -9.30
C LEU A 108 5.13 10.19 -9.90
N ARG A 109 5.37 11.28 -9.14
CA ARG A 109 6.21 12.40 -9.57
C ARG A 109 7.64 11.95 -9.87
N ALA A 110 8.21 11.08 -9.04
CA ALA A 110 9.55 10.50 -9.24
C ALA A 110 9.64 9.65 -10.52
N SER A 111 8.55 8.95 -10.87
CA SER A 111 8.44 8.21 -12.12
C SER A 111 8.08 9.09 -13.32
N GLY A 112 8.01 10.41 -13.19
CA GLY A 112 7.61 11.31 -14.27
C GLY A 112 6.15 11.12 -14.71
N LEU A 113 5.30 10.66 -13.78
CA LEU A 113 3.87 10.48 -13.92
C LEU A 113 3.15 11.49 -13.03
N GLN A 114 1.85 11.63 -13.21
CA GLN A 114 1.03 12.55 -12.42
C GLN A 114 -0.06 11.80 -11.67
N LEU A 115 -0.41 12.29 -10.47
CA LEU A 115 -1.61 11.83 -9.80
C LEU A 115 -2.83 12.24 -10.63
N GLY A 116 -3.63 11.25 -11.00
CA GLY A 116 -4.90 11.43 -11.69
C GLY A 116 -6.07 11.59 -10.72
N ARG A 117 -7.22 11.05 -11.10
CA ARG A 117 -8.42 11.04 -10.28
C ARG A 117 -8.27 10.06 -9.12
N VAL A 118 -8.63 10.50 -7.92
CA VAL A 118 -8.81 9.62 -6.75
C VAL A 118 -10.29 9.38 -6.55
N VAL A 119 -10.69 8.10 -6.51
CA VAL A 119 -12.02 7.65 -6.13
C VAL A 119 -11.88 6.91 -4.81
N GLU A 120 -12.84 7.05 -3.92
CA GLU A 120 -12.82 6.38 -2.63
C GLU A 120 -13.91 5.31 -2.55
N ALA A 121 -13.60 4.14 -1.99
CA ALA A 121 -14.56 3.06 -1.76
C ALA A 121 -14.35 2.40 -0.39
N SER A 122 -15.44 1.98 0.23
CA SER A 122 -15.39 1.19 1.48
C SER A 122 -14.71 -0.15 1.21
N HIS A 123 -13.82 -0.56 2.11
CA HIS A 123 -13.09 -1.81 1.96
C HIS A 123 -12.81 -2.45 3.32
N ASP A 124 -13.31 -3.66 3.51
CA ASP A 124 -13.33 -4.33 4.82
C ASP A 124 -11.92 -4.66 5.37
N ARG A 125 -10.91 -4.73 4.49
CA ARG A 125 -9.55 -5.20 4.83
C ARG A 125 -8.44 -4.19 4.55
N ILE A 126 -8.72 -3.06 3.90
CA ILE A 126 -7.69 -2.08 3.50
C ILE A 126 -7.96 -0.81 4.30
N PRO A 127 -6.98 -0.27 5.05
CA PRO A 127 -7.21 0.87 5.92
C PRO A 127 -7.60 2.13 5.12
N GLN A 128 -8.33 3.04 5.77
CA GLN A 128 -8.67 4.33 5.16
C GLN A 128 -7.41 5.05 4.66
N GLY A 129 -7.48 5.65 3.47
CA GLY A 129 -6.36 6.40 2.88
C GLY A 129 -5.32 5.56 2.14
N TYR A 130 -5.47 4.23 2.12
CA TYR A 130 -4.61 3.33 1.35
C TYR A 130 -5.16 3.05 -0.05
N VAL A 131 -4.27 2.97 -1.02
CA VAL A 131 -4.62 2.65 -2.41
C VAL A 131 -5.04 1.18 -2.49
N ILE A 132 -6.31 0.97 -2.82
CA ILE A 132 -6.87 -0.33 -3.19
C ILE A 132 -6.39 -0.72 -4.59
N SER A 133 -6.39 0.25 -5.51
CA SER A 133 -6.29 -0.02 -6.93
C SER A 133 -5.74 1.19 -7.70
N GLN A 134 -5.07 0.95 -8.84
CA GLN A 134 -4.49 2.00 -9.69
C GLN A 134 -4.75 1.74 -11.18
N ASN A 135 -4.80 2.79 -11.98
CA ASN A 135 -4.92 2.73 -13.43
C ASN A 135 -4.13 3.86 -14.11
N PRO A 136 -3.24 3.61 -15.08
CA PRO A 136 -2.81 2.31 -15.63
C PRO A 136 -2.20 1.32 -14.61
N PRO A 137 -2.20 0.00 -14.92
CA PRO A 137 -1.69 -1.01 -14.00
C PRO A 137 -0.16 -0.92 -13.82
N PRO A 138 0.39 -1.50 -12.74
CA PRO A 138 1.83 -1.55 -12.53
C PRO A 138 2.56 -2.15 -13.73
N GLN A 139 3.78 -1.70 -13.99
CA GLN A 139 4.65 -2.13 -15.08
C GLN A 139 4.15 -1.79 -16.50
N SER A 140 2.99 -1.16 -16.65
CA SER A 140 2.54 -0.64 -17.95
C SER A 140 3.49 0.47 -18.45
N LYS A 141 3.65 0.54 -19.78
CA LYS A 141 4.43 1.58 -20.44
C LYS A 141 3.48 2.67 -20.92
N VAL A 142 3.68 3.88 -20.41
CA VAL A 142 2.84 5.04 -20.69
C VAL A 142 3.70 6.22 -21.12
N SER A 143 3.08 7.26 -21.67
CA SER A 143 3.77 8.51 -21.95
C SER A 143 4.19 9.21 -20.65
N GLN A 144 5.30 9.91 -20.66
CA GLN A 144 5.65 10.82 -19.56
C GLN A 144 4.52 11.82 -19.32
N GLY A 145 4.27 12.12 -18.06
CA GLY A 145 3.18 12.98 -17.62
C GLY A 145 1.80 12.31 -17.62
N GLU A 146 1.69 11.01 -17.98
CA GLU A 146 0.44 10.27 -17.89
C GLU A 146 -0.12 10.31 -16.47
N LYS A 147 -1.45 10.40 -16.37
CA LYS A 147 -2.16 10.48 -15.10
C LYS A 147 -2.54 9.10 -14.60
N ILE A 148 -2.16 8.79 -13.36
CA ILE A 148 -2.52 7.53 -12.70
C ILE A 148 -3.71 7.77 -11.79
N ASN A 149 -4.86 7.21 -12.15
CA ASN A 149 -6.08 7.25 -11.36
C ASN A 149 -6.04 6.17 -10.28
N LEU A 150 -6.56 6.46 -9.09
CA LEU A 150 -6.49 5.59 -7.92
C LEU A 150 -7.89 5.33 -7.35
N LEU A 151 -8.10 4.10 -6.87
CA LEU A 151 -9.14 3.76 -5.93
C LEU A 151 -8.51 3.68 -4.53
N VAL A 152 -9.00 4.47 -3.59
CA VAL A 152 -8.52 4.58 -2.22
C VAL A 152 -9.58 4.06 -1.26
N SER A 153 -9.15 3.41 -0.19
CA SER A 153 -10.07 2.89 0.80
C SER A 153 -10.63 3.98 1.70
N LYS A 154 -11.93 3.89 2.01
CA LYS A 154 -12.60 4.62 3.09
C LYS A 154 -12.56 3.88 4.43
N GLY A 155 -12.00 2.67 4.46
CA GLY A 155 -12.15 1.75 5.59
C GLY A 155 -13.52 1.05 5.58
N ASN A 156 -13.82 0.34 6.67
CA ASN A 156 -15.09 -0.38 6.83
C ASN A 156 -16.18 0.54 7.38
N GLU A 157 -17.08 1.03 6.52
CA GLU A 157 -18.24 1.87 6.91
C GLU A 157 -19.29 1.12 7.76
N SER A 158 -19.23 -0.23 7.84
CA SER A 158 -20.21 -1.04 8.60
C SER A 158 -19.99 -1.01 10.11
N LEU A 159 -18.80 -0.59 10.55
CA LEU A 159 -18.50 -0.27 11.95
C LEU A 159 -18.71 1.23 12.11
N GLY A 160 -19.97 1.68 12.08
CA GLY A 160 -20.30 3.10 12.18
C GLY A 160 -19.64 3.75 13.41
N GLU A 161 -19.47 5.07 13.38
CA GLU A 161 -18.82 5.95 14.37
C GLU A 161 -19.34 5.84 15.83
N ARG A 162 -20.18 4.85 16.15
CA ARG A 162 -20.75 4.55 17.46
C ARG A 162 -20.71 3.05 17.84
N ALA A 163 -20.06 2.20 17.06
CA ALA A 163 -19.85 0.80 17.42
C ALA A 163 -18.72 0.71 18.45
N VAL A 164 -18.97 0.05 19.58
CA VAL A 164 -17.91 -0.31 20.53
C VAL A 164 -17.27 -1.61 20.04
N VAL A 165 -15.95 -1.60 19.92
CA VAL A 165 -15.11 -2.72 19.47
C VAL A 165 -14.24 -3.15 20.65
N LYS A 166 -13.97 -4.46 20.77
CA LYS A 166 -13.01 -4.94 21.76
C LYS A 166 -11.60 -4.84 21.23
N VAL A 167 -10.69 -4.27 22.02
CA VAL A 167 -9.29 -4.19 21.64
C VAL A 167 -8.70 -5.61 21.52
N PRO A 168 -8.14 -6.00 20.37
CA PRO A 168 -7.49 -7.30 20.21
C PRO A 168 -6.19 -7.38 21.01
N ASP A 169 -5.74 -8.60 21.30
CA ASP A 169 -4.41 -8.83 21.89
C ASP A 169 -3.35 -8.83 20.78
N LEU A 170 -2.48 -7.82 20.81
CA LEU A 170 -1.43 -7.56 19.84
C LEU A 170 -0.05 -7.93 20.38
N VAL A 171 0.07 -8.18 21.68
CA VAL A 171 1.36 -8.44 22.32
C VAL A 171 1.96 -9.74 21.77
N GLY A 172 3.22 -9.68 21.37
CA GLY A 172 3.92 -10.81 20.76
C GLY A 172 3.72 -10.95 19.25
N LEU A 173 2.81 -10.20 18.63
CA LEU A 173 2.68 -10.14 17.17
C LEU A 173 3.79 -9.29 16.55
N LYS A 174 4.08 -9.53 15.27
CA LYS A 174 4.87 -8.56 14.49
C LYS A 174 4.07 -7.28 14.28
N PHE A 175 4.75 -6.14 14.21
CA PHE A 175 4.09 -4.85 14.00
C PHE A 175 3.15 -4.83 12.80
N GLU A 176 3.55 -5.40 11.66
CA GLU A 176 2.70 -5.49 10.47
C GLU A 176 1.47 -6.39 10.69
N GLU A 177 1.62 -7.50 11.42
CA GLU A 177 0.51 -8.39 11.77
C GLU A 177 -0.47 -7.70 12.72
N ALA A 178 0.05 -7.01 13.74
CA ALA A 178 -0.74 -6.23 14.69
C ALA A 178 -1.53 -5.11 13.99
N ARG A 179 -0.89 -4.41 13.05
CA ARG A 179 -1.53 -3.38 12.24
C ARG A 179 -2.65 -3.92 11.37
N MET A 180 -2.45 -5.08 10.74
CA MET A 180 -3.51 -5.75 9.98
C MET A 180 -4.69 -6.14 10.87
N LEU A 181 -4.43 -6.69 12.06
CA LEU A 181 -5.46 -7.11 13.00
C LEU A 181 -6.28 -5.93 13.53
N LEU A 182 -5.60 -4.83 13.92
CA LEU A 182 -6.28 -3.59 14.32
C LEU A 182 -7.21 -3.09 13.22
N THR A 183 -6.72 -3.07 11.97
CA THR A 183 -7.51 -2.63 10.82
C THR A 183 -8.74 -3.53 10.60
N GLN A 184 -8.58 -4.85 10.75
CA GLN A 184 -9.68 -5.80 10.62
C GLN A 184 -10.78 -5.57 11.66
N GLU A 185 -10.41 -5.22 12.88
CA GLU A 185 -11.33 -4.86 13.95
C GLU A 185 -11.87 -3.42 13.83
N GLY A 186 -11.47 -2.67 12.79
CA GLY A 186 -11.88 -1.28 12.60
C GLY A 186 -11.24 -0.30 13.57
N LEU A 187 -10.05 -0.64 14.09
CA LEU A 187 -9.24 0.19 14.99
C LEU A 187 -8.02 0.75 14.23
N GLY A 188 -7.52 1.89 14.70
CA GLY A 188 -6.35 2.54 14.12
C GLY A 188 -5.04 2.20 14.86
N VAL A 189 -3.90 2.44 14.21
CA VAL A 189 -2.60 2.47 14.89
C VAL A 189 -2.35 3.90 15.40
N GLY A 190 -2.04 4.02 16.69
CA GLY A 190 -1.73 5.28 17.36
C GLY A 190 -0.23 5.58 17.38
N ALA A 191 0.26 6.11 18.50
CA ALA A 191 1.67 6.35 18.72
C ALA A 191 2.44 5.02 18.80
N VAL A 192 3.58 4.94 18.13
CA VAL A 192 4.48 3.78 18.17
C VAL A 192 5.77 4.19 18.87
N GLU A 193 6.00 3.65 20.07
CA GLU A 193 7.26 3.83 20.81
C GLU A 193 8.18 2.65 20.54
N GLU A 194 9.40 2.93 20.07
CA GLU A 194 10.40 1.90 19.88
C GLU A 194 11.23 1.67 21.15
N VAL A 195 11.19 0.45 21.69
CA VAL A 195 11.87 0.07 22.93
C VAL A 195 13.12 -0.77 22.62
N PRO A 196 14.32 -0.30 22.97
CA PRO A 196 15.54 -1.09 22.82
C PRO A 196 15.50 -2.38 23.64
N VAL A 197 15.62 -3.54 22.99
CA VAL A 197 15.70 -4.86 23.64
C VAL A 197 17.00 -5.59 23.27
N GLY A 198 17.52 -6.39 24.20
CA GLY A 198 18.82 -7.06 24.10
C GLY A 198 18.86 -8.34 23.26
N GLU A 199 17.75 -8.77 22.68
CA GLU A 199 17.66 -9.96 21.84
C GLU A 199 17.16 -9.66 20.42
N ARG A 200 17.48 -10.55 19.49
CA ARG A 200 17.29 -10.48 18.02
C ARG A 200 15.83 -10.42 17.52
N ARG A 201 14.89 -9.99 18.36
CA ARG A 201 13.46 -9.88 18.04
C ARG A 201 13.10 -8.41 17.91
N SER A 202 13.50 -7.77 16.82
CA SER A 202 13.01 -6.43 16.44
C SER A 202 11.67 -6.53 15.71
N GLY A 203 10.82 -5.51 15.85
CA GLY A 203 9.54 -5.42 15.16
C GLY A 203 8.41 -6.23 15.81
N ILE A 204 8.55 -6.61 17.08
CA ILE A 204 7.52 -7.31 17.87
C ILE A 204 6.83 -6.32 18.80
N VAL A 205 5.51 -6.37 18.89
CA VAL A 205 4.75 -5.58 19.86
C VAL A 205 5.02 -6.12 21.27
N LEU A 206 5.58 -5.27 22.11
CA LEU A 206 5.89 -5.54 23.51
C LEU A 206 4.75 -5.13 24.44
N ASP A 207 4.01 -4.10 24.03
CA ASP A 207 2.95 -3.50 24.84
C ASP A 207 1.95 -2.78 23.95
N GLN A 208 0.73 -2.62 24.44
CA GLN A 208 -0.33 -1.89 23.78
C GLN A 208 -1.15 -1.08 24.79
N ASP A 209 -1.73 0.01 24.32
CA ASP A 209 -2.65 0.84 25.10
C ASP A 209 -3.74 1.40 24.17
N PRO A 210 -5.04 1.18 24.43
CA PRO A 210 -5.65 0.47 25.58
C PRO A 210 -5.39 -1.05 25.66
N ALA A 211 -5.67 -1.65 26.82
CA ALA A 211 -5.34 -3.05 27.10
C ALA A 211 -6.24 -4.03 26.32
N PRO A 212 -5.77 -5.28 26.07
CA PRO A 212 -6.57 -6.30 25.40
C PRO A 212 -7.92 -6.54 26.08
N GLY A 213 -8.99 -6.57 25.28
CA GLY A 213 -10.36 -6.82 25.74
C GLY A 213 -11.11 -5.58 26.24
N GLU A 214 -10.47 -4.42 26.35
CA GLU A 214 -11.16 -3.15 26.61
C GLU A 214 -12.12 -2.80 25.47
N GLU A 215 -13.21 -2.12 25.79
CA GLU A 215 -14.19 -1.65 24.80
C GLU A 215 -13.85 -0.22 24.41
N VAL A 216 -13.56 -0.02 23.13
CA VAL A 216 -13.14 1.25 22.52
C VAL A 216 -14.11 1.64 21.42
N GLU A 217 -14.18 2.92 21.08
CA GLU A 217 -14.97 3.34 19.93
C GLU A 217 -14.34 2.83 18.63
N ALA A 218 -15.15 2.38 17.67
CA ALA A 218 -14.68 2.04 16.34
C ALA A 218 -13.92 3.25 15.73
N GLY A 219 -12.76 2.97 15.15
CA GLY A 219 -11.84 3.99 14.65
C GLY A 219 -10.87 4.54 15.70
N GLN A 220 -11.02 4.18 16.99
CA GLN A 220 -10.04 4.56 18.02
C GLN A 220 -8.67 3.97 17.70
N THR A 221 -7.63 4.75 17.94
CA THR A 221 -6.25 4.31 17.73
C THR A 221 -5.67 3.62 18.96
N ILE A 222 -4.89 2.57 18.74
CA ILE A 222 -4.19 1.81 19.78
C ILE A 222 -2.69 2.16 19.70
N ASN A 223 -2.13 2.68 20.80
CA ASN A 223 -0.72 2.97 20.93
C ASN A 223 0.05 1.67 21.14
N LEU A 224 1.23 1.55 20.55
CA LEU A 224 2.04 0.34 20.59
C LEU A 224 3.46 0.64 21.07
N ARG A 225 4.03 -0.26 21.86
CA ARG A 225 5.47 -0.27 22.15
C ARG A 225 6.07 -1.44 21.39
N VAL A 226 7.00 -1.18 20.49
CA VAL A 226 7.56 -2.17 19.58
C VAL A 226 9.03 -2.36 19.89
N SER A 227 9.49 -3.61 19.87
CA SER A 227 10.88 -3.94 20.11
C SER A 227 11.77 -3.39 18.99
N LYS A 228 12.77 -2.62 19.39
CA LYS A 228 13.88 -2.21 18.55
C LYS A 228 15.12 -2.95 19.01
N SER A 229 15.88 -3.50 18.08
CA SER A 229 17.16 -4.11 18.43
C SER A 229 18.09 -3.04 19.01
N ASN A 230 18.63 -3.27 20.22
CA ASN A 230 19.73 -2.47 20.78
C ASN A 230 21.09 -2.85 20.14
N GLN A 231 21.09 -3.58 19.02
CA GLN A 231 22.33 -3.72 18.27
C GLN A 231 22.59 -2.42 17.50
N GLN A 232 23.24 -1.48 18.20
CA GLN A 232 24.34 -0.73 17.62
C GLN A 232 25.15 -1.70 16.72
N PRO A 233 25.51 -1.36 15.46
CA PRO A 233 26.30 -2.25 14.61
C PRO A 233 27.44 -2.84 15.44
N ALA A 234 27.54 -4.17 15.42
CA ALA A 234 28.36 -4.96 16.34
C ALA A 234 29.85 -4.61 16.21
N GLU A 235 30.29 -3.54 16.87
CA GLU A 235 31.68 -3.08 16.87
C GLU A 235 32.52 -3.65 18.02
N SER A 236 32.00 -4.53 18.89
CA SER A 236 32.78 -5.01 20.03
C SER A 236 32.39 -6.39 20.50
N GLN A 237 32.66 -7.40 19.68
CA GLN A 237 33.12 -8.75 20.08
C GLN A 237 33.28 -9.59 18.82
N ILE A 238 34.46 -9.49 18.20
CA ILE A 238 34.87 -10.40 17.12
C ILE A 238 34.95 -11.80 17.72
N ALA A 239 33.92 -12.62 17.44
CA ALA A 239 34.00 -14.04 17.65
C ALA A 239 35.21 -14.55 16.87
N SER A 240 36.15 -15.19 17.59
CA SER A 240 37.33 -15.82 17.02
C SER A 240 36.97 -16.64 15.78
N GLY A 241 37.44 -16.21 14.60
CA GLY A 241 37.20 -16.86 13.31
C GLY A 241 36.28 -16.11 12.33
N ALA A 242 35.72 -14.95 12.69
CA ALA A 242 35.07 -14.07 11.71
C ALA A 242 36.12 -13.30 10.89
N LYS A 243 35.91 -13.22 9.58
CA LYS A 243 36.69 -12.42 8.63
C LYS A 243 35.93 -11.12 8.36
N GLU A 244 36.60 -9.98 8.44
CA GLU A 244 36.01 -8.68 8.11
C GLU A 244 35.80 -8.58 6.59
N LEU A 245 34.54 -8.47 6.14
CA LEU A 245 34.21 -8.13 4.77
C LEU A 245 34.06 -6.62 4.66
N SER A 246 34.99 -5.97 3.97
CA SER A 246 34.86 -4.56 3.58
C SER A 246 34.34 -4.48 2.14
N LEU A 247 33.22 -3.79 1.93
CA LEU A 247 32.69 -3.47 0.61
C LEU A 247 32.69 -1.96 0.41
N ARG A 248 33.13 -1.56 -0.78
CA ARG A 248 33.15 -0.18 -1.24
C ARG A 248 32.57 -0.14 -2.64
N PHE A 249 31.48 0.57 -2.83
CA PHE A 249 30.83 0.71 -4.14
C PHE A 249 30.17 2.07 -4.26
N VAL A 250 30.18 2.60 -5.48
CA VAL A 250 29.48 3.84 -5.81
C VAL A 250 28.06 3.48 -6.21
N LEU A 251 27.09 4.18 -5.64
CA LEU A 251 25.70 4.01 -6.02
C LEU A 251 25.44 4.58 -7.41
N PRO A 252 24.52 4.00 -8.18
CA PRO A 252 24.09 4.61 -9.42
C PRO A 252 23.56 6.02 -9.16
N ASP A 253 23.78 6.92 -10.11
CA ASP A 253 23.20 8.25 -10.05
C ASP A 253 21.68 8.16 -9.97
N SER A 254 21.11 8.84 -8.99
CA SER A 254 19.68 8.83 -8.70
C SER A 254 19.30 10.16 -8.08
N ARG A 255 18.13 10.67 -8.50
CA ARG A 255 17.53 11.88 -7.93
C ARG A 255 16.63 11.56 -6.73
N VAL A 256 16.37 10.29 -6.48
CA VAL A 256 15.66 9.80 -5.30
C VAL A 256 16.63 9.05 -4.39
N PRO A 257 16.43 9.07 -3.07
CA PRO A 257 17.25 8.29 -2.16
C PRO A 257 17.18 6.79 -2.51
N ILE A 258 18.32 6.12 -2.45
CA ILE A 258 18.47 4.68 -2.70
C ILE A 258 18.58 3.98 -1.36
N GLU A 259 17.63 3.09 -1.07
CA GLU A 259 17.74 2.15 0.02
C GLU A 259 18.74 1.04 -0.34
N VAL A 260 19.81 0.94 0.42
CA VAL A 260 20.87 -0.05 0.26
C VAL A 260 20.68 -1.09 1.34
N ARG A 261 20.38 -2.33 0.94
CA ARG A 261 20.29 -3.47 1.84
C ARG A 261 21.31 -4.53 1.47
N VAL A 262 22.18 -4.92 2.39
CA VAL A 262 23.19 -5.93 2.17
C VAL A 262 22.94 -7.12 3.08
N VAL A 263 22.83 -8.31 2.49
CA VAL A 263 22.47 -9.55 3.16
C VAL A 263 23.61 -10.55 3.00
N ALA A 264 24.08 -11.14 4.10
CA ALA A 264 24.99 -12.28 4.07
C ALA A 264 24.22 -13.58 4.30
N HIS A 265 24.64 -14.62 3.60
CA HIS A 265 24.26 -16.02 3.81
C HIS A 265 25.55 -16.82 3.96
N ASP A 266 25.98 -17.07 5.19
CA ASP A 266 27.23 -17.77 5.52
C ASP A 266 27.05 -18.72 6.73
N GLU A 267 28.14 -19.21 7.32
CA GLU A 267 28.08 -20.15 8.46
C GLU A 267 27.50 -19.56 9.75
N LEU A 268 27.31 -18.23 9.82
CA LEU A 268 26.58 -17.56 10.89
C LEU A 268 25.07 -17.41 10.57
N GLY A 269 24.62 -17.91 9.42
CA GLY A 269 23.25 -17.85 8.93
C GLY A 269 22.96 -16.63 8.05
N GLU A 270 21.70 -16.49 7.66
CA GLU A 270 21.23 -15.34 6.89
C GLU A 270 21.05 -14.11 7.78
N ARG A 271 21.64 -12.98 7.42
CA ARG A 271 21.55 -11.72 8.17
C ARG A 271 21.69 -10.50 7.29
N VAL A 272 20.99 -9.43 7.68
CA VAL A 272 21.21 -8.09 7.12
C VAL A 272 22.47 -7.51 7.76
N LEU A 273 23.50 -7.28 6.95
CA LEU A 273 24.76 -6.65 7.37
C LEU A 273 24.69 -5.13 7.33
N TYR A 274 23.84 -4.58 6.46
CA TYR A 274 23.73 -3.15 6.20
C TYR A 274 22.34 -2.83 5.67
N GLU A 275 21.68 -1.80 6.21
CA GLU A 275 20.41 -1.29 5.70
C GLU A 275 20.33 0.21 5.97
N ARG A 276 20.52 1.04 4.94
CA ARG A 276 20.47 2.50 5.03
C ARG A 276 20.03 3.12 3.72
N THR A 277 19.50 4.33 3.81
CA THR A 277 19.17 5.15 2.64
C THR A 277 20.31 6.11 2.32
N HIS A 278 20.67 6.20 1.04
CA HIS A 278 21.75 7.04 0.51
C HIS A 278 21.29 7.92 -0.64
N GLN A 279 22.06 8.94 -0.98
CA GLN A 279 21.86 9.69 -2.21
C GLN A 279 22.44 8.95 -3.42
N GLY A 280 21.89 9.18 -4.61
CA GLY A 280 22.48 8.64 -5.84
C GLY A 280 23.89 9.20 -6.09
N GLY A 281 24.78 8.38 -6.63
CA GLY A 281 26.20 8.74 -6.82
C GLY A 281 27.03 8.75 -5.53
N GLU A 282 26.43 8.51 -4.37
CA GLU A 282 27.13 8.42 -3.10
C GLU A 282 28.02 7.17 -3.05
N LEU A 283 29.20 7.33 -2.46
CA LEU A 283 30.11 6.22 -2.18
C LEU A 283 29.69 5.54 -0.89
N VAL A 284 29.26 4.29 -0.99
CA VAL A 284 28.93 3.47 0.17
C VAL A 284 30.16 2.66 0.56
N GLU A 285 30.61 2.88 1.79
CA GLU A 285 31.63 2.08 2.46
C GLU A 285 31.01 1.44 3.69
N PHE A 286 31.07 0.12 3.77
CA PHE A 286 30.71 -0.59 5.00
C PHE A 286 31.61 -1.79 5.21
N SER A 287 31.82 -2.14 6.47
CA SER A 287 32.49 -3.35 6.88
C SER A 287 31.58 -4.17 7.79
N ALA A 288 31.63 -5.50 7.63
CA ALA A 288 30.86 -6.40 8.48
C ALA A 288 31.55 -7.76 8.61
N PRO A 289 31.39 -8.45 9.76
CA PRO A 289 31.97 -9.76 9.96
C PRO A 289 31.22 -10.84 9.16
N THR A 290 31.97 -11.65 8.43
CA THR A 290 31.50 -12.87 7.76
C THR A 290 32.23 -14.10 8.28
N LYS A 291 31.64 -15.30 8.19
CA LYS A 291 32.27 -16.54 8.65
C LYS A 291 32.12 -17.67 7.63
N GLY A 292 33.26 -18.26 7.29
CA GLY A 292 33.33 -19.43 6.42
C GLY A 292 32.75 -19.19 5.03
N LYS A 293 32.27 -20.27 4.42
CA LYS A 293 31.75 -20.23 3.04
C LYS A 293 30.34 -19.66 3.01
N GLY A 294 30.03 -18.91 1.96
CA GLY A 294 28.73 -18.26 1.84
C GLY A 294 28.65 -17.30 0.68
N LYS A 295 27.70 -16.39 0.72
CA LYS A 295 27.60 -15.27 -0.22
C LYS A 295 27.05 -14.01 0.45
N VAL A 296 27.40 -12.86 -0.09
CA VAL A 296 26.85 -11.56 0.29
C VAL A 296 26.16 -10.97 -0.92
N VAL A 297 24.94 -10.49 -0.73
CA VAL A 297 24.06 -9.95 -1.77
C VAL A 297 23.68 -8.52 -1.42
N ILE A 298 23.84 -7.61 -2.36
CA ILE A 298 23.45 -6.20 -2.26
C ILE A 298 22.13 -6.04 -3.02
N PHE A 299 21.18 -5.39 -2.37
CA PHE A 299 19.93 -4.94 -2.93
C PHE A 299 19.87 -3.41 -2.92
N LEU A 300 19.37 -2.82 -4.00
CA LEU A 300 19.06 -1.40 -4.10
C LEU A 300 17.54 -1.24 -4.29
N ASN A 301 16.86 -0.53 -3.40
CA ASN A 301 15.39 -0.37 -3.40
C ASN A 301 14.65 -1.72 -3.51
N GLY A 302 15.16 -2.75 -2.83
CA GLY A 302 14.61 -4.11 -2.86
C GLY A 302 15.01 -4.96 -4.07
N TYR A 303 15.69 -4.40 -5.08
CA TYR A 303 16.13 -5.13 -6.27
C TYR A 303 17.55 -5.65 -6.12
N TYR A 304 17.78 -6.89 -6.56
CA TYR A 304 19.12 -7.48 -6.63
C TYR A 304 20.04 -6.57 -7.46
N TYR A 305 21.20 -6.25 -6.91
CA TYR A 305 22.19 -5.41 -7.57
C TYR A 305 23.48 -6.18 -7.83
N TRP A 306 23.99 -6.86 -6.82
CA TRP A 306 25.30 -7.52 -6.90
C TRP A 306 25.44 -8.60 -5.85
N GLU A 307 26.28 -9.61 -6.11
CA GLU A 307 26.65 -10.60 -5.10
C GLU A 307 28.14 -10.95 -5.14
N LYS A 308 28.65 -11.48 -4.02
CA LYS A 308 29.99 -12.04 -3.90
C LYS A 308 29.99 -13.30 -3.05
N THR A 309 30.63 -14.33 -3.55
CA THR A 309 30.89 -15.56 -2.81
C THR A 309 32.00 -15.34 -1.77
N LEU A 310 31.79 -15.90 -0.58
CA LEU A 310 32.76 -15.93 0.51
C LEU A 310 33.50 -17.27 0.49
N GLU A 311 34.82 -17.22 0.62
CA GLU A 311 35.73 -18.36 0.70
C GLU A 311 36.40 -18.44 2.08
#